data_AF-A0A255Z838-F1
#
_entry.id   AF-A0A255Z838-F1
#
_cell.length_a   1.000
_cell.length_b   1.000
_cell.length_c   1.000
_cell.angle_alpha   90.00
_cell.angle_beta   90.00
_cell.angle_gamma   90.00
#
_symmetry.space_group_name_H-M   'P 1'
#
loop_
_entity.id
_entity.type
_entity.pdbx_description
1 polymer ?
#
loop_
_entity_poly.entity_id
_entity_poly.type
_entity_poly.pdbx_seq_one_letter_code
_entity_poly.pdbx_strand_id
1 'polypeptide(L)'
;MAGIVKQVAGVLVGVILCILIIMAVEMVGHRILSGDSVFMAPVLAYLLAAAIGGITAIKVAGQRRWWLPGSIAAFLAFGVAVNLTALDHPAWFAPAAAVALAIGLVTCWRLTGSR
;
A
#
# COMPACT_ATOMS: atom_id res chain seq x y z
N MET A 1 25.57 3.98 -11.52
CA MET A 1 25.21 4.03 -10.08
C MET A 1 24.03 4.95 -9.78
N ALA A 2 23.95 6.17 -10.35
CA ALA A 2 22.87 7.13 -10.06
C ALA A 2 21.43 6.59 -10.29
N GLY A 3 21.21 5.72 -11.28
CA GLY A 3 19.88 5.13 -11.53
C GLY A 3 19.41 4.16 -10.43
N ILE A 4 20.32 3.37 -9.86
CA ILE A 4 20.00 2.42 -8.78
C ILE A 4 19.68 3.18 -7.49
N VAL A 5 20.45 4.23 -7.18
CA VAL A 5 20.20 5.08 -6.00
C VAL A 5 18.79 5.69 -6.04
N LYS A 6 18.36 6.21 -7.20
CA LYS A 6 17.00 6.74 -7.37
C LYS A 6 15.92 5.68 -7.22
N GLN A 7 16.17 4.45 -7.68
CA GLN A 7 15.23 3.34 -7.53
C GLN A 7 15.07 2.93 -6.07
N VAL A 8 16.17 2.77 -5.34
CA VAL A 8 16.16 2.46 -3.90
C VAL A 8 15.49 3.59 -3.12
N ALA A 9 15.87 4.84 -3.38
CA ALA A 9 15.23 6.01 -2.77
C ALA A 9 13.72 6.04 -3.04
N GLY A 10 13.30 5.70 -4.26
CA GLY A 10 11.87 5.63 -4.60
C GLY A 10 11.11 4.60 -3.78
N VAL A 11 11.65 3.40 -3.61
CA VAL A 11 11.03 2.37 -2.77
C VAL A 11 10.99 2.84 -1.30
N LEU A 12 12.07 3.38 -0.77
CA LEU A 12 12.13 3.87 0.62
C LEU A 12 11.10 4.97 0.88
N VAL A 13 11.03 5.99 0.02
CA VAL A 13 10.04 7.07 0.13
C VAL A 13 8.62 6.52 -0.01
N GLY A 14 8.41 5.57 -0.92
CA GLY A 14 7.13 4.89 -1.08
C GLY A 14 6.69 4.16 0.19
N VAL A 15 7.59 3.39 0.81
CA VAL A 15 7.32 2.66 2.07
C VAL A 15 7.02 3.62 3.22
N ILE A 16 7.79 4.69 3.38
CA ILE A 16 7.53 5.71 4.40
C ILE A 16 6.13 6.29 4.21
N LEU A 17 5.76 6.61 2.97
CA LEU A 17 4.44 7.16 2.66
C LEU A 17 3.32 6.15 2.91
N CYS A 18 3.54 4.87 2.63
CA CYS A 18 2.60 3.81 3.00
C CYS A 18 2.33 3.78 4.51
N ILE A 19 3.38 3.84 5.33
CA ILE A 19 3.25 3.86 6.79
C ILE A 19 2.43 5.07 7.24
N LEU A 20 2.73 6.26 6.73
CA LEU A 20 2.00 7.48 7.06
C LEU A 20 0.53 7.42 6.65
N ILE A 21 0.23 6.88 5.46
CA ILE A 21 -1.15 6.69 4.99
C ILE A 21 -1.90 5.73 5.91
N ILE A 22 -1.30 4.59 6.26
CA ILE A 22 -1.93 3.60 7.14
C ILE A 22 -2.21 4.23 8.50
N MET A 23 -1.22 4.87 9.12
CA MET A 23 -1.39 5.54 10.40
C MET A 23 -2.52 6.59 10.36
N ALA A 24 -2.57 7.42 9.32
CA ALA A 24 -3.60 8.45 9.19
C ALA A 24 -5.00 7.85 9.01
N VAL A 25 -5.14 6.85 8.13
CA VAL A 25 -6.43 6.20 7.85
C VAL A 25 -6.92 5.40 9.06
N GLU A 26 -6.06 4.65 9.73
CA GLU A 26 -6.44 3.90 10.93
C GLU A 26 -6.79 4.84 12.08
N MET A 27 -6.03 5.92 12.30
CA MET A 27 -6.33 6.92 13.33
C MET A 27 -7.71 7.55 13.12
N VAL A 28 -8.06 7.89 11.87
CA VAL A 28 -9.39 8.42 11.56
C VAL A 28 -10.45 7.34 11.65
N GLY A 29 -10.18 6.14 11.12
CA GLY A 29 -11.08 4.99 11.12
C GLY A 29 -11.53 4.60 12.53
N HIS A 30 -10.60 4.49 13.47
CA HIS A 30 -10.90 4.16 14.88
C HIS A 30 -11.73 5.23 15.61
N ARG A 31 -11.80 6.46 15.10
CA ARG A 31 -12.64 7.52 15.67
C ARG A 31 -14.09 7.47 15.17
N ILE A 32 -14.32 6.90 13.99
CA ILE A 32 -15.62 6.98 13.30
C ILE A 32 -16.28 5.61 13.08
N LEU A 33 -15.52 4.51 13.18
CA LEU A 33 -15.99 3.13 13.00
C LEU A 33 -15.98 2.39 14.33
N SER A 34 -16.84 1.38 14.45
CA SER A 34 -16.94 0.53 15.63
C SER A 34 -17.32 -0.91 15.26
N GLY A 35 -17.04 -1.85 16.17
CA GLY A 35 -17.21 -3.28 15.92
C GLY A 35 -16.45 -3.74 14.67
N ASP A 36 -17.02 -4.69 13.93
CA ASP A 36 -16.40 -5.26 12.73
C ASP A 36 -16.13 -4.24 11.61
N SER A 37 -16.84 -3.12 11.59
CA SER A 37 -16.64 -2.09 10.57
C SER A 37 -15.26 -1.42 10.67
N VAL A 38 -14.60 -1.46 11.84
CA VAL A 38 -13.24 -0.93 12.03
C VAL A 38 -12.25 -1.52 11.04
N PHE A 39 -12.43 -2.79 10.64
CA PHE A 39 -11.55 -3.47 9.68
C PHE A 39 -11.65 -2.91 8.25
N MET A 40 -12.64 -2.06 7.95
CA MET A 40 -12.67 -1.34 6.67
C MET A 40 -11.56 -0.28 6.57
N ALA A 41 -11.13 0.30 7.69
CA ALA A 41 -10.06 1.29 7.71
C ALA A 41 -8.72 0.73 7.18
N PRO A 42 -8.20 -0.41 7.69
CA PRO A 42 -6.99 -1.02 7.13
C PRO A 42 -7.16 -1.44 5.66
N VAL A 43 -8.32 -1.95 5.24
CA VAL A 43 -8.56 -2.29 3.82
C VAL A 43 -8.41 -1.06 2.92
N LEU A 44 -9.04 0.06 3.29
CA LEU A 44 -8.91 1.32 2.56
C LEU A 44 -7.47 1.85 2.62
N ALA A 45 -6.81 1.73 3.77
CA ALA A 45 -5.44 2.13 3.95
C ALA A 45 -4.50 1.37 3.00
N TYR A 46 -4.65 0.04 2.87
CA TYR A 46 -3.84 -0.78 1.98
C TYR A 46 -4.03 -0.40 0.50
N LEU A 47 -5.26 -0.13 0.08
CA LEU A 47 -5.55 0.34 -1.28
C LEU A 47 -4.82 1.65 -1.57
N LEU A 48 -5.00 2.65 -0.71
CA LEU A 48 -4.41 3.98 -0.88
C LEU A 48 -2.89 3.92 -0.80
N ALA A 49 -2.34 3.19 0.18
CA ALA A 49 -0.91 3.01 0.38
C ALA A 49 -0.26 2.31 -0.83
N ALA A 50 -0.86 1.24 -1.35
CA ALA A 50 -0.34 0.53 -2.52
C ALA A 50 -0.33 1.43 -3.77
N ALA A 51 -1.42 2.17 -4.00
CA ALA A 51 -1.51 3.09 -5.12
C ALA A 51 -0.49 4.25 -5.00
N ILE A 52 -0.55 5.00 -3.91
CA ILE A 52 0.24 6.22 -3.74
C ILE A 52 1.72 5.90 -3.52
N GLY A 53 2.03 4.87 -2.72
CA GLY A 53 3.41 4.42 -2.50
C GLY A 53 4.05 3.91 -3.80
N GLY A 54 3.31 3.13 -4.59
CA GLY A 54 3.78 2.66 -5.90
C GLY A 54 4.02 3.81 -6.90
N ILE A 55 3.09 4.76 -7.00
CA ILE A 55 3.22 5.94 -7.86
C ILE A 55 4.46 6.74 -7.45
N THR A 56 4.63 6.96 -6.15
CA THR A 56 5.77 7.68 -5.59
C THR A 56 7.08 6.98 -5.90
N ALA A 57 7.15 5.66 -5.74
CA ALA A 57 8.34 4.88 -6.06
C ALA A 57 8.74 5.03 -7.54
N ILE A 58 7.78 4.93 -8.47
CA ILE A 58 8.03 5.12 -9.90
C ILE A 58 8.48 6.56 -10.21
N LYS A 59 7.79 7.57 -9.64
CA LYS A 59 8.09 8.98 -9.90
C LYS A 59 9.48 9.38 -9.39
N VAL A 60 9.84 8.97 -8.17
CA VAL A 60 11.15 9.24 -7.58
C VAL A 60 12.27 8.50 -8.32
N ALA A 61 12.02 7.24 -8.71
CA ALA A 61 12.96 6.48 -9.52
C ALA A 61 13.16 7.08 -10.92
N GLY A 62 12.18 7.84 -11.42
CA GLY A 62 12.17 8.43 -12.76
C GLY A 62 12.07 7.38 -13.88
N GLN A 63 11.70 6.14 -13.55
CA GLN A 63 11.60 5.04 -14.48
C GLN A 63 10.42 4.14 -14.11
N ARG A 64 9.69 3.67 -15.12
CA ARG A 64 8.58 2.76 -14.94
C ARG A 64 9.05 1.31 -15.04
N ARG A 65 9.41 0.71 -13.90
CA ARG A 65 9.77 -0.71 -13.80
C ARG A 65 8.77 -1.43 -12.90
N TRP A 66 8.31 -2.61 -13.31
CA TRP A 66 7.27 -3.38 -12.61
C TRP A 66 7.64 -3.70 -11.16
N TRP A 67 8.94 -3.92 -10.89
CA TRP A 67 9.41 -4.29 -9.55
C TRP A 67 9.33 -3.15 -8.54
N LEU A 68 9.30 -1.88 -8.97
CA LEU A 68 9.18 -0.73 -8.06
C LEU A 68 7.85 -0.73 -7.29
N PRO A 69 6.68 -0.65 -7.96
CA PRO A 69 5.41 -0.77 -7.25
C PRO A 69 5.18 -2.21 -6.75
N GLY A 70 5.76 -3.22 -7.39
CA GLY A 70 5.72 -4.60 -6.89
C GLY A 70 6.36 -4.76 -5.51
N SER A 71 7.47 -4.06 -5.24
CA SER A 71 8.14 -4.07 -3.93
C SER A 71 7.28 -3.41 -2.86
N ILE A 72 6.58 -2.32 -3.20
CA ILE A 72 5.62 -1.68 -2.30
C ILE A 72 4.46 -2.62 -1.97
N ALA A 73 3.88 -3.26 -2.99
CA ALA A 73 2.80 -4.22 -2.80
C ALA A 73 3.26 -5.42 -1.95
N ALA A 74 4.48 -5.93 -2.16
CA ALA A 74 5.05 -7.02 -1.37
C ALA A 74 5.25 -6.63 0.10
N PHE A 75 5.79 -5.44 0.36
CA PHE A 75 5.93 -4.91 1.72
C PHE A 75 4.57 -4.81 2.43
N LEU A 76 3.57 -4.27 1.75
CA LEU A 76 2.21 -4.16 2.29
C LEU A 76 1.56 -5.53 2.50
N ALA A 77 1.70 -6.46 1.55
CA ALA A 77 1.19 -7.83 1.69
C ALA A 77 1.81 -8.56 2.89
N PHE A 78 3.11 -8.35 3.14
CA PHE A 78 3.76 -8.84 4.35
C PHE A 78 3.13 -8.24 5.61
N GLY A 79 2.91 -6.91 5.63
CA GLY A 79 2.20 -6.25 6.72
C GLY A 79 0.79 -6.79 6.96
N VAL A 80 0.04 -7.10 5.89
CA VAL A 80 -1.29 -7.74 5.98
C VAL A 80 -1.17 -9.14 6.59
N ALA A 81 -0.21 -9.96 6.15
CA ALA A 81 -0.01 -11.30 6.69
C ALA A 81 0.35 -11.27 8.18
N VAL A 82 1.20 -10.32 8.60
CA VAL A 82 1.50 -10.10 10.01
C VAL A 82 0.23 -9.65 10.77
N ASN A 83 -0.55 -8.73 10.21
CA ASN A 83 -1.79 -8.30 10.84
C ASN A 83 -2.76 -9.47 11.04
N LEU A 84 -3.01 -10.27 10.00
CA LEU A 84 -3.87 -11.47 9.99
C LEU A 84 -3.48 -12.53 11.02
N THR A 85 -2.22 -12.56 11.46
CA THR A 85 -1.73 -13.52 12.46
C THR A 85 -1.65 -12.94 13.87
N ALA A 86 -1.74 -11.61 14.01
CA ALA A 86 -1.59 -10.92 15.28
C ALA A 86 -2.92 -10.59 15.98
N LEU A 87 -4.03 -10.54 15.24
CA LEU A 87 -5.35 -10.14 15.73
C LEU A 87 -6.41 -11.09 15.17
N ASP A 88 -7.60 -11.12 15.80
CA ASP A 88 -8.76 -11.78 15.21
C ASP A 88 -9.41 -10.85 14.17
N HIS A 89 -9.80 -11.39 13.02
CA HIS A 89 -10.45 -10.63 11.94
C HIS A 89 -11.73 -11.29 11.48
N PRO A 90 -12.70 -10.51 10.97
CA PRO A 90 -13.82 -11.05 10.23
C PRO A 90 -13.35 -11.85 9.00
N ALA A 91 -14.05 -12.93 8.66
CA ALA A 91 -13.68 -13.82 7.55
C ALA A 91 -13.54 -13.11 6.18
N TRP A 92 -14.24 -11.97 6.00
CA TRP A 92 -14.19 -11.17 4.77
C TRP A 92 -12.94 -10.28 4.66
N PHE A 93 -12.21 -10.05 5.76
CA PHE A 93 -11.11 -9.09 5.80
C PHE A 93 -9.94 -9.51 4.90
N ALA A 94 -9.50 -10.77 4.99
CA ALA A 94 -8.39 -11.29 4.19
C ALA A 94 -8.63 -11.16 2.67
N PRO A 95 -9.75 -11.63 2.09
CA PRO A 95 -10.01 -11.43 0.67
C PRO A 95 -10.17 -9.95 0.30
N ALA A 96 -10.78 -9.12 1.16
CA ALA A 96 -10.91 -7.69 0.91
C ALA A 96 -9.54 -6.98 0.86
N ALA A 97 -8.62 -7.31 1.77
CA ALA A 97 -7.26 -6.77 1.80
C ALA A 97 -6.46 -7.18 0.55
N ALA A 98 -6.57 -8.44 0.12
CA ALA A 98 -5.93 -8.92 -1.09
C ALA A 98 -6.41 -8.16 -2.34
N VAL A 99 -7.73 -7.97 -2.47
CA VAL A 99 -8.34 -7.19 -3.56
C VAL A 99 -7.90 -5.72 -3.50
N ALA A 100 -7.89 -5.10 -2.31
CA ALA A 100 -7.42 -3.73 -2.12
C ALA A 100 -5.97 -3.52 -2.60
N LEU A 101 -5.06 -4.44 -2.24
CA LEU A 101 -3.67 -4.40 -2.70
C LEU A 101 -3.56 -4.55 -4.22
N ALA A 102 -4.31 -5.49 -4.80
CA ALA A 102 -4.32 -5.70 -6.26
C ALA A 102 -4.84 -4.47 -7.00
N ILE A 103 -5.95 -3.88 -6.55
CA ILE A 103 -6.52 -2.66 -7.12
C ILE A 103 -5.54 -1.49 -6.99
N GLY A 104 -4.91 -1.32 -5.83
CA GLY A 104 -3.92 -0.27 -5.60
C GLY A 104 -2.72 -0.39 -6.55
N LEU A 105 -2.18 -1.60 -6.72
CA LEU A 105 -1.09 -1.89 -7.65
C LEU A 105 -1.48 -1.61 -9.11
N VAL A 106 -2.66 -2.09 -9.54
CA VAL A 106 -3.17 -1.83 -10.90
C VAL A 106 -3.39 -0.34 -11.14
N THR A 107 -3.99 0.35 -10.18
CA THR A 107 -4.24 1.80 -10.23
C THR A 107 -2.93 2.56 -10.40
N CYS A 108 -1.93 2.27 -9.57
CA CYS A 108 -0.59 2.82 -9.72
C CYS A 108 -0.03 2.61 -11.12
N TRP A 109 -0.06 1.37 -11.61
CA TRP A 109 0.51 1.01 -12.91
C TRP A 109 -0.19 1.72 -14.09
N ARG A 110 -1.51 1.87 -14.02
CA ARG A 110 -2.31 2.59 -15.03
C ARG A 110 -2.02 4.08 -15.01
N LEU A 111 -2.02 4.71 -13.83
CA LEU A 111 -1.80 6.15 -13.69
C LEU A 111 -0.38 6.60 -14.03
N THR A 112 0.59 5.68 -14.00
CA THR A 112 1.98 5.96 -14.39
C THR A 112 2.30 5.55 -15.83
N GLY A 113 1.36 4.92 -16.55
CA GLY A 113 1.55 4.39 -17.90
C GLY A 113 1.27 5.36 -19.06
N SER A 114 0.78 6.56 -18.78
CA SER A 114 0.37 7.54 -19.80
C SER A 114 1.48 8.56 -20.09
N ARG A 115 2.58 8.15 -20.71
CA ARG A 115 3.55 9.03 -21.42
C ARG A 115 4.26 8.26 -22.52
#